data_AF-A0AB35NJD6-F1
#
_entry.id   AF-A0AB35NJD6-F1
#
_cell.length_a   1.000
_cell.length_b   1.000
_cell.length_c   1.000
_cell.angle_alpha   90.00
_cell.angle_beta   90.00
_cell.angle_gamma   90.00
#
_symmetry.space_group_name_H-M   'P 1'
#
loop_
_entity.id
_entity.type
_entity.pdbx_description
1 polymer ?
#
loop_
_entity_poly.entity_id
_entity_poly.type
_entity_poly.pdbx_seq_one_letter_code
_entity_poly.pdbx_strand_id
1 'polypeptide(L)' 'MLGLSSTLRYIKSHGARVGSVTNCEGFEHDLDLTYSIQQGVLKCLSFRLRNVTARANYRTYVDEKRLILQNNLTFN' A
#
# COMPACT_ATOMS: atom_id res chain seq x y z
N MET A 1 9.05 -21.02 6.77
CA MET A 1 8.13 -20.05 6.12
C MET A 1 8.92 -18.79 5.84
N LEU A 2 8.85 -18.24 4.61
CA LEU A 2 9.50 -16.97 4.27
C LEU A 2 8.77 -15.84 5.02
N GLY A 3 9.52 -15.02 5.77
CA GLY A 3 8.98 -13.87 6.49
C GLY A 3 8.89 -12.60 5.66
N LEU A 4 9.34 -12.63 4.40
CA LEU A 4 9.35 -11.48 3.49
C LEU A 4 8.32 -11.68 2.38
N SER A 5 7.53 -10.66 2.11
CA SER A 5 6.60 -10.60 0.98
C SER A 5 6.65 -9.23 0.33
N SER A 6 6.54 -9.20 -1.00
CA SER A 6 6.46 -7.97 -1.78
C SER A 6 5.24 -8.03 -2.70
N THR A 7 4.57 -6.91 -2.90
CA THR A 7 3.48 -6.76 -3.85
C THR A 7 3.64 -5.44 -4.58
N LEU A 8 3.61 -5.51 -5.90
CA LEU A 8 3.58 -4.34 -6.78
C LEU A 8 2.28 -4.39 -7.58
N ARG A 9 1.55 -3.29 -7.61
CA ARG A 9 0.36 -3.14 -8.47
C ARG A 9 0.45 -1.87 -9.28
N TYR A 10 0.01 -1.98 -10.52
CA TYR A 10 -0.22 -0.85 -11.40
C TYR A 10 -1.69 -0.85 -11.81
N ILE A 11 -2.38 0.23 -11.53
CA ILE A 11 -3.80 0.40 -11.82
C ILE A 11 -3.93 1.54 -12.81
N LYS A 12 -4.71 1.35 -13.87
CA LYS A 12 -5.09 2.40 -14.82
C LYS A 12 -6.61 2.44 -14.91
N SER A 13 -7.16 3.65 -14.89
CA SER A 13 -8.59 3.92 -14.96
C SER A 13 -8.87 4.91 -16.08
N HIS A 14 -10.00 4.73 -16.77
CA HIS A 14 -10.45 5.59 -17.86
C HIS A 14 -11.99 5.70 -17.88
N GLY A 15 -12.51 6.74 -18.50
CA GLY A 15 -13.95 6.88 -18.78
C GLY A 15 -14.84 7.10 -17.57
N ALA A 16 -14.29 7.35 -16.38
CA ALA A 16 -15.10 7.62 -15.19
C ALA A 16 -15.77 9.01 -15.27
N ARG A 17 -16.82 9.22 -14.45
CA ARG A 17 -17.50 10.51 -14.29
C ARG A 17 -17.45 10.92 -12.82
N VAL A 18 -16.88 12.09 -12.53
CA VAL A 18 -16.70 12.61 -11.17
C VAL A 18 -17.19 14.06 -11.12
N GLY A 19 -18.32 14.31 -10.46
CA GLY A 19 -18.97 15.61 -10.45
C GLY A 19 -19.32 16.08 -11.88
N SER A 20 -18.86 17.27 -12.26
CA SER A 20 -19.00 17.83 -13.61
C SER A 20 -17.93 17.34 -14.60
N VAL A 21 -16.90 16.60 -14.15
CA VAL A 21 -15.82 16.12 -15.01
C VAL A 21 -16.21 14.78 -15.64
N THR A 22 -16.18 14.74 -16.97
CA THR A 22 -16.39 13.53 -17.79
C THR A 22 -15.07 13.02 -18.37
N ASN A 23 -15.03 11.73 -18.74
CA ASN A 23 -13.84 11.09 -19.30
C ASN A 23 -12.62 11.17 -18.37
N CYS A 24 -12.85 10.83 -17.11
CA CYS A 24 -11.83 10.83 -16.07
C CYS A 24 -10.81 9.72 -16.33
N GLU A 25 -9.53 10.07 -16.27
CA GLU A 25 -8.40 9.17 -16.43
C GLU A 25 -7.47 9.27 -15.23
N GLY A 26 -6.83 8.16 -14.89
CA GLY A 26 -5.82 8.13 -13.85
C GLY A 26 -5.01 6.84 -13.83
N PHE A 27 -3.90 6.89 -13.12
CA PHE A 27 -3.09 5.72 -12.82
C PHE A 27 -2.59 5.76 -11.37
N GLU A 28 -2.34 4.58 -10.84
CA GLU A 28 -1.85 4.38 -9.48
C GLU A 28 -0.76 3.29 -9.49
N HIS A 29 0.35 3.58 -8.80
CA HIS A 29 1.43 2.65 -8.52
C HIS A 29 1.45 2.37 -7.03
N ASP A 30 1.30 1.10 -6.67
CA ASP A 30 1.33 0.63 -5.29
C ASP A 30 2.47 -0.34 -5.09
N LEU A 31 3.36 -0.02 -4.14
CA LEU A 31 4.38 -0.92 -3.63
C LEU A 31 4.07 -1.23 -2.17
N ASP A 32 3.98 -2.51 -1.83
CA ASP A 32 3.88 -3.02 -0.46
C ASP A 32 5.02 -4.01 -0.22
N LEU A 33 5.88 -3.72 0.75
CA LEU A 33 6.93 -4.60 1.22
C LEU A 33 6.66 -4.92 2.69
N THR A 34 6.50 -6.19 3.00
CA THR A 34 6.23 -6.65 4.37
C THR A 34 7.31 -7.65 4.80
N TYR A 35 7.85 -7.44 5.99
CA TYR A 35 8.79 -8.35 6.65
C TYR A 35 8.30 -8.70 8.05
N SER A 36 8.31 -9.99 8.40
CA SER A 36 7.89 -10.51 9.71
C SER A 36 9.00 -11.35 10.31
N ILE A 37 9.40 -11.02 11.53
CA ILE A 37 10.41 -11.76 12.28
C ILE A 37 9.84 -13.13 12.66
N GLN A 38 10.50 -14.19 12.21
CA GLN A 38 10.01 -15.56 12.36
C GLN A 38 10.45 -16.24 13.67
N GLN A 39 11.49 -15.73 14.34
CA GLN A 39 12.15 -16.37 15.48
C GLN A 39 12.73 -15.35 16.46
N GLY A 40 13.08 -15.81 17.67
CA GLY A 40 13.67 -14.99 18.73
C GLY A 40 12.66 -14.16 19.52
N VAL A 41 13.17 -13.25 20.35
CA VAL A 41 12.36 -12.44 21.28
C VAL A 41 11.39 -11.47 20.59
N LEU A 42 11.65 -11.15 19.32
CA LEU A 42 10.79 -10.29 18.49
C LEU A 42 9.94 -11.09 17.50
N LYS A 43 9.78 -12.41 17.70
CA LYS A 43 8.89 -13.21 16.86
C LYS A 43 7.48 -12.58 16.84
N CYS A 44 6.85 -12.58 15.67
CA CYS A 44 5.55 -11.93 15.39
C CYS A 44 5.60 -10.40 15.24
N LEU A 45 6.74 -9.73 15.47
CA LEU A 45 6.91 -8.35 15.05
C LEU A 45 7.05 -8.29 13.52
N SER A 46 6.28 -7.39 12.92
CA SER A 46 6.24 -7.17 11.49
C SER A 46 6.40 -5.69 11.14
N PHE A 47 7.09 -5.47 10.03
CA PHE A 47 7.31 -4.18 9.41
C PHE A 47 6.67 -4.20 8.04
N ARG A 48 5.91 -3.17 7.72
CA ARG A 48 5.33 -2.99 6.41
C ARG A 48 5.62 -1.58 5.91
N LEU A 49 6.22 -1.51 4.74
CA LEU A 49 6.47 -0.29 3.98
C LEU A 49 5.48 -0.24 2.84
N ARG A 50 4.74 0.87 2.74
CA ARG A 50 3.84 1.12 1.62
C ARG A 50 4.21 2.41 0.94
N ASN A 51 4.27 2.38 -0.39
CA ASN A 51 4.33 3.55 -1.21
C ASN A 51 3.21 3.52 -2.24
N VAL A 52 2.42 4.59 -2.27
CA VAL A 52 1.36 4.81 -3.25
C VAL A 52 1.68 6.10 -4.01
N THR A 53 1.62 6.04 -5.33
CA THR A 53 1.70 7.21 -6.20
C THR A 53 0.49 7.17 -7.13
N ALA A 54 -0.40 8.14 -6.98
CA ALA A 54 -1.60 8.26 -7.80
C ALA A 54 -1.63 9.60 -8.54
N ARG A 55 -2.00 9.54 -9.81
CA ARG A 55 -2.17 10.69 -10.69
C ARG A 55 -3.51 10.55 -11.41
N ALA A 56 -4.27 11.64 -11.48
CA ALA A 56 -5.60 11.65 -12.09
C ALA A 56 -5.92 13.05 -12.62
N ASN A 57 -6.70 13.16 -13.70
CA ASN A 57 -7.13 14.46 -14.26
C ASN A 57 -8.35 15.07 -13.54
N TYR A 58 -8.87 14.40 -12.51
CA TYR A 58 -10.10 14.77 -11.79
C TYR A 58 -9.93 14.86 -10.26
N ARG A 59 -8.72 14.60 -9.75
CA ARG A 59 -8.40 14.61 -8.33
C ARG A 59 -6.95 15.07 -8.13
N THR A 60 -6.68 15.63 -6.95
CA THR A 60 -5.32 15.96 -6.51
C THR A 60 -4.37 14.76 -6.60
N TYR A 61 -3.15 15.03 -7.03
CA TYR A 61 -2.09 14.03 -7.03
C TYR A 61 -1.76 13.57 -5.62
N VAL A 62 -1.48 12.28 -5.47
CA VAL A 62 -1.16 11.67 -4.19
C VAL A 62 0.20 11.00 -4.29
N ASP A 63 1.08 11.33 -3.36
CA ASP A 63 2.28 10.56 -3.07
C ASP A 63 2.27 10.27 -1.58
N GLU A 64 2.18 8.98 -1.25
CA GLU A 64 2.04 8.53 0.11
C GLU A 64 3.13 7.51 0.44
N LYS A 65 3.72 7.66 1.62
CA LYS A 65 4.68 6.73 2.20
C LYS A 65 4.20 6.39 3.60
N ARG A 66 3.94 5.10 3.87
CA ARG A 66 3.55 4.62 5.21
C ARG A 66 4.58 3.61 5.68
N LEU A 67 5.06 3.82 6.90
CA LEU A 67 5.76 2.81 7.69
C LEU A 67 4.79 2.31 8.75
N ILE A 68 4.55 1.00 8.75
CA ILE A 68 3.62 0.33 9.65
C ILE A 68 4.43 -0.68 10.46
N LEU A 69 4.29 -0.60 11.78
CA LEU A 69 4.80 -1.60 12.71
C LEU A 69 3.61 -2.31 13.32
N GLN A 70 3.64 -3.64 13.29
CA GLN A 70 2.56 -4.45 13.83
C GLN A 70 3.14 -5.60 14.65
N ASN A 71 2.57 -5.80 15.84
CA ASN A 71 2.86 -6.93 16.71
C ASN A 71 1.54 -7.45 17.31
N ASN A 72 1.42 -8.76 17.44
CA ASN A 72 0.25 -9.39 18.06
C ASN A 72 0.67 -9.89 19.45
N LEU A 73 0.14 -9.24 20.49
CA LEU A 73 0.37 -9.62 21.90
C LEU A 73 -0.86 -10.37 22.40
N THR A 74 -0.65 -11.59 22.90
CA THR A 74 -1.70 -12.40 23.54
C THR A 74 -1.36 -12.57 25.01
N PHE A 75 -2.31 -12.25 25.89
CA PHE A 75 -2.21 -12.46 27.33
C PHE A 75 -3.16 -13.60 27.73
N ASN A 76 -2.71 -14.48 28.64
CA ASN A 76 -3.52 -15.56 29.22
C ASN A 76 -4.29 -15.07 30.44
#